data_AF-A0A841TBJ1-F1
#
_entry.id   AF-A0A841TBJ1-F1
#
_cell.length_a   1.000
_cell.length_b   1.000
_cell.length_c   1.000
_cell.angle_alpha   90.00
_cell.angle_beta   90.00
_cell.angle_gamma   90.00
#
_symmetry.space_group_name_H-M   'P 1'
#
loop_
_entity.id
_entity.type
_entity.pdbx_description
1 polymer ?
#
loop_
_entity_poly.entity_id
_entity_poly.type
_entity_poly.pdbx_seq_one_letter_code
_entity_poly.pdbx_strand_id
1 'polypeptide(L)'
;MFLILNEIRVAYTGKRLWVRLKKKHSVNKEDCLVLMPHVDSEINLSTVKHLKSYLRRKAINRALVVTNDFNAIASLKQLESENDELKIDIVETTIDKIQNICKYYRMIHFHKEIIVVSIEEPFGSKGLLGKTAITIDDMVKYSILGW
;
A
#
# COMPACT_ATOMS: atom_id res chain seq x y z
N MET A 1 5.08 17.36 -23.97
CA MET A 1 6.18 16.41 -24.27
C MET A 1 7.11 16.19 -23.07
N PHE A 2 7.71 17.25 -22.49
CA PHE A 2 8.59 17.15 -21.30
C PHE A 2 7.95 16.50 -20.06
N LEU A 3 6.68 16.81 -19.78
CA LEU A 3 5.95 16.21 -18.64
C LEU A 3 5.82 14.68 -18.73
N ILE A 4 5.50 14.16 -19.93
CA ILE A 4 5.34 12.72 -20.15
C ILE A 4 6.68 11.99 -20.00
N LEU A 5 7.75 12.56 -20.53
CA LEU A 5 9.10 11.99 -20.40
C LEU A 5 9.55 11.93 -18.93
N ASN A 6 9.19 12.94 -18.14
CA ASN A 6 9.48 12.94 -16.71
C ASN A 6 8.70 11.84 -15.97
N GLU A 7 7.41 11.70 -16.24
CA GLU A 7 6.57 10.63 -15.64
C GLU A 7 7.10 9.23 -16.00
N ILE A 8 7.51 9.00 -17.25
CA ILE A 8 8.13 7.73 -17.68
C ILE A 8 9.44 7.47 -16.90
N ARG A 9 10.28 8.49 -16.74
CA ARG A 9 11.56 8.36 -16.01
C ARG A 9 11.34 8.01 -14.54
N VAL A 10 10.35 8.64 -13.92
CA VAL A 10 9.97 8.37 -12.52
C VAL A 10 9.40 6.97 -12.38
N ALA A 11 8.50 6.54 -13.27
CA ALA A 11 7.97 5.18 -13.29
C ALA A 11 9.07 4.14 -13.51
N TYR A 12 10.08 4.43 -14.33
CA TYR A 12 11.24 3.54 -14.50
C TYR A 12 12.07 3.42 -13.22
N THR A 13 12.16 4.49 -12.44
CA THR A 13 12.76 4.46 -11.10
C THR A 13 11.93 3.59 -10.15
N GLY A 14 10.60 3.72 -10.18
CA GLY A 14 9.67 2.82 -9.49
C GLY A 14 9.85 1.36 -9.85
N LYS A 15 9.98 1.04 -11.14
CA LYS A 15 10.28 -0.32 -11.63
C LYS A 15 11.55 -0.88 -11.01
N ARG A 16 12.63 -0.11 -11.02
CA ARG A 16 13.92 -0.53 -10.44
C ARG A 16 13.80 -0.78 -8.94
N LEU A 17 13.09 0.08 -8.21
CA LEU A 17 12.82 -0.10 -6.78
C LEU A 17 12.01 -1.38 -6.54
N TRP A 18 10.91 -1.57 -7.27
CA TRP A 18 10.07 -2.75 -7.15
C TRP A 18 10.85 -4.05 -7.42
N VAL A 19 11.60 -4.13 -8.51
CA VAL A 19 12.41 -5.33 -8.84
C VAL A 19 13.39 -5.67 -7.72
N ARG A 20 14.02 -4.65 -7.10
CA ARG A 20 14.93 -4.84 -5.97
C ARG A 20 14.19 -5.35 -4.74
N LEU A 21 13.04 -4.76 -4.39
CA LEU A 21 12.23 -5.20 -3.25
C LEU A 21 11.71 -6.62 -3.44
N LYS A 22 11.13 -6.92 -4.61
CA LYS A 22 10.66 -8.24 -4.98
C LYS A 22 11.75 -9.30 -4.82
N LYS A 23 12.96 -9.02 -5.30
CA LYS A 23 14.10 -9.94 -5.17
C LYS A 23 14.57 -10.07 -3.72
N LYS A 24 14.76 -8.95 -3.01
CA LYS A 24 15.29 -8.93 -1.63
C LYS A 24 14.36 -9.63 -0.65
N HIS A 25 13.05 -9.47 -0.83
CA HIS A 25 12.03 -10.04 0.04
C HIS A 25 11.38 -11.28 -0.58
N SER A 26 11.94 -11.87 -1.64
CA SER A 26 11.40 -13.08 -2.28
C SER A 26 9.88 -13.04 -2.50
N VAL A 27 9.39 -11.90 -3.01
CA VAL A 27 7.95 -11.68 -3.18
C VAL A 27 7.46 -12.50 -4.38
N ASN A 28 6.51 -13.39 -4.14
CA ASN A 28 5.87 -14.21 -5.16
C ASN A 28 4.57 -13.55 -5.65
N LYS A 29 3.78 -14.23 -6.49
CA LYS A 29 2.55 -13.69 -7.09
C LYS A 29 1.31 -13.75 -6.18
N GLU A 30 1.38 -14.53 -5.10
CA GLU A 30 0.32 -14.79 -4.12
C GLU A 30 0.45 -13.87 -2.89
N ASP A 31 1.65 -13.35 -2.65
CA ASP A 31 1.93 -12.35 -1.63
C ASP A 31 1.17 -11.04 -1.92
N CYS A 32 0.67 -10.37 -0.88
CA CYS A 32 0.07 -9.05 -1.00
C CYS A 32 1.14 -7.95 -0.93
N LEU A 33 1.12 -6.98 -1.84
CA LEU A 33 1.93 -5.76 -1.75
C LEU A 33 1.07 -4.62 -1.19
N VAL A 34 1.45 -4.05 -0.06
CA VAL A 34 0.78 -2.89 0.52
C VAL A 34 1.69 -1.68 0.41
N LEU A 35 1.24 -0.64 -0.29
CA LEU A 35 1.95 0.63 -0.42
C LEU A 35 1.22 1.68 0.42
N MET A 36 1.93 2.30 1.36
CA MET A 36 1.43 3.39 2.21
C MET A 36 2.13 4.70 1.86
N PRO A 37 1.76 5.36 0.74
CA PRO A 37 2.37 6.62 0.33
C PRO A 37 1.90 7.85 1.15
N HIS A 38 0.99 7.68 2.10
CA HIS A 38 0.36 8.80 2.79
C HIS A 38 1.14 9.25 4.04
N VAL A 39 1.28 10.57 4.21
CA VAL A 39 1.92 11.19 5.40
C VAL A 39 1.03 11.05 6.64
N ASP A 40 -0.28 11.09 6.44
CA ASP A 40 -1.27 11.01 7.51
C ASP A 40 -1.32 9.60 8.15
N SER A 41 -0.92 9.54 9.41
CA SER A 41 -0.91 8.30 10.19
C SER A 41 -2.30 7.72 10.46
N GLU A 42 -3.37 8.52 10.49
CA GLU A 42 -4.71 7.99 10.77
C GLU A 42 -5.16 7.02 9.67
N ILE A 43 -4.86 7.36 8.41
CA ILE A 43 -5.19 6.52 7.24
C ILE A 43 -4.35 5.24 7.25
N ASN A 44 -3.06 5.35 7.53
CA ASN A 44 -2.16 4.19 7.57
C ASN A 44 -2.57 3.24 8.70
N LEU A 45 -2.88 3.77 9.89
CA LEU A 45 -3.36 2.96 11.02
C LEU A 45 -4.71 2.29 10.72
N SER A 46 -5.65 3.01 10.12
CA SER A 46 -6.91 2.41 9.66
C SER A 46 -6.65 1.29 8.64
N THR A 47 -5.67 1.45 7.75
CA THR A 47 -5.30 0.36 6.83
C THR A 47 -4.81 -0.85 7.59
N VAL A 48 -3.90 -0.68 8.55
CA VAL A 48 -3.40 -1.80 9.37
C VAL A 48 -4.55 -2.52 10.08
N LYS A 49 -5.51 -1.77 10.64
CA LYS A 49 -6.71 -2.31 11.29
C LYS A 49 -7.52 -3.23 10.36
N HIS A 50 -7.69 -2.86 9.09
CA HIS A 50 -8.46 -3.66 8.12
C HIS A 50 -7.63 -4.66 7.32
N LEU A 51 -6.29 -4.59 7.40
CA LEU A 51 -5.40 -5.47 6.65
C LEU A 51 -5.59 -6.95 7.01
N LYS A 52 -5.76 -7.26 8.29
CA LYS A 52 -5.98 -8.64 8.76
C LYS A 52 -7.19 -9.31 8.10
N SER A 53 -8.32 -8.60 8.10
CA SER A 53 -9.58 -9.12 7.55
C SER A 53 -9.50 -9.24 6.02
N TYR A 54 -8.81 -8.32 5.35
CA TYR A 54 -8.53 -8.43 3.92
C TYR A 54 -7.74 -9.69 3.58
N LEU A 55 -6.59 -9.87 4.21
CA LEU A 55 -5.68 -10.98 3.92
C LEU A 55 -6.37 -12.34 4.18
N ARG A 56 -7.11 -12.45 5.28
CA ARG A 56 -7.92 -13.64 5.59
C ARG A 56 -8.97 -13.94 4.51
N ARG A 57 -9.75 -12.95 4.08
CA ARG A 57 -10.78 -13.15 3.04
C ARG A 57 -10.19 -13.56 1.69
N LYS A 58 -8.98 -13.11 1.39
CA LYS A 58 -8.26 -13.47 0.15
C LYS A 58 -7.44 -14.75 0.28
N ALA A 59 -7.43 -15.40 1.44
CA ALA A 59 -6.56 -16.53 1.76
C ALA A 59 -5.07 -16.23 1.49
N ILE A 60 -4.65 -14.99 1.77
CA ILE A 60 -3.25 -14.55 1.65
C ILE A 60 -2.62 -14.60 3.04
N ASN A 61 -1.50 -15.32 3.16
CA ASN A 61 -0.77 -15.50 4.41
C ASN A 61 0.50 -14.64 4.50
N ARG A 62 0.81 -13.86 3.45
CA ARG A 62 2.01 -13.03 3.41
C ARG A 62 1.77 -11.67 2.78
N ALA A 63 2.27 -10.63 3.43
CA ALA A 63 2.25 -9.27 2.90
C ALA A 63 3.66 -8.64 2.95
N LEU A 64 4.02 -7.92 1.88
CA LEU A 64 5.12 -6.95 1.89
C LEU A 64 4.50 -5.56 2.06
N VAL A 65 4.79 -4.89 3.18
CA VAL A 65 4.27 -3.55 3.46
C VAL A 65 5.39 -2.53 3.32
N VAL A 66 5.20 -1.55 2.43
CA VAL A 66 6.16 -0.47 2.19
C VAL A 66 5.58 0.83 2.73
N THR A 67 6.22 1.39 3.75
CA THR A 67 5.74 2.56 4.49
C THR A 67 6.90 3.41 5.01
N ASN A 68 6.62 4.65 5.38
CA ASN A 68 7.53 5.50 6.16
C ASN A 68 6.96 5.86 7.54
N ASP A 69 5.79 5.34 7.88
CA ASP A 69 5.04 5.70 9.07
C ASP A 69 5.40 4.77 10.24
N PHE A 70 6.07 5.35 11.24
CA PHE A 70 6.50 4.64 12.44
C PHE A 70 5.33 4.02 13.24
N ASN A 71 4.19 4.71 13.31
CA ASN A 71 3.02 4.21 14.03
C ASN A 71 2.43 2.99 13.32
N ALA A 72 2.32 3.06 11.99
CA ALA A 72 1.89 1.93 11.18
C ALA A 72 2.84 0.74 11.31
N ILE A 73 4.15 0.98 11.33
CA ILE A 73 5.16 -0.07 11.54
C ILE A 73 4.96 -0.78 12.88
N ALA A 74 4.73 -0.04 13.97
CA ALA A 74 4.48 -0.62 15.29
C ALA A 74 3.21 -1.50 15.28
N SER A 75 2.11 -1.01 14.72
CA SER A 75 0.86 -1.75 14.61
C SER A 75 0.97 -2.98 13.71
N LEU A 76 1.75 -2.93 12.63
CA LEU A 76 2.00 -4.08 11.75
C LEU A 76 2.77 -5.20 12.46
N LYS A 77 3.79 -4.85 13.26
CA LYS A 77 4.53 -5.83 14.07
C LYS A 77 3.64 -6.49 15.11
N GLN A 78 2.78 -5.71 15.76
CA GLN A 78 1.79 -6.26 16.68
C GLN A 78 0.83 -7.22 15.95
N LEU A 79 0.32 -6.81 14.78
CA LEU A 79 -0.57 -7.64 13.96
C LEU A 79 0.05 -8.98 13.55
N GLU A 80 1.34 -8.98 13.18
CA GLU A 80 2.10 -10.19 12.88
C GLU A 80 2.23 -11.08 14.13
N SER A 81 2.57 -10.50 15.29
CA SER A 81 2.73 -11.26 16.54
C SER A 81 1.42 -11.91 17.07
N GLU A 82 0.27 -11.37 16.69
CA GLU A 82 -1.05 -11.90 17.08
C GLU A 82 -1.57 -12.99 16.11
N ASN A 83 -0.78 -13.38 15.11
CA ASN A 83 -1.23 -14.31 14.08
C ASN A 83 -0.08 -15.13 13.48
N ASP A 84 0.17 -16.31 14.07
CA ASP A 84 1.27 -17.22 13.69
C ASP A 84 1.29 -17.65 12.21
N GLU A 85 0.15 -17.60 11.53
CA GLU A 85 0.03 -17.95 10.11
C GLU A 85 0.31 -16.79 9.15
N LEU A 86 0.31 -15.55 9.65
CA LEU A 86 0.47 -14.35 8.84
C LEU A 86 1.90 -13.82 8.95
N LYS A 87 2.58 -13.73 7.81
CA LYS A 87 3.90 -13.11 7.69
C LYS A 87 3.80 -11.69 7.12
N ILE A 88 4.40 -10.70 7.78
CA ILE A 88 4.42 -9.31 7.34
C ILE A 88 5.87 -8.83 7.20
N ASP A 89 6.35 -8.78 5.96
CA ASP A 89 7.64 -8.18 5.66
C ASP A 89 7.48 -6.65 5.57
N ILE A 90 8.05 -5.91 6.53
CA ILE A 90 7.97 -4.44 6.57
C ILE A 90 9.21 -3.81 5.92
N VAL A 91 8.98 -2.88 4.99
CA VAL A 91 10.00 -2.09 4.31
C VAL A 91 9.80 -0.62 4.65
N GLU A 92 10.68 -0.12 5.51
CA GLU A 92 10.76 1.31 5.79
C GLU A 92 11.50 2.04 4.67
N THR A 93 10.87 3.04 4.06
CA THR A 93 11.50 3.84 2.99
C THR A 93 10.90 5.24 2.88
N THR A 94 11.47 6.11 2.07
CA THR A 94 10.96 7.48 1.91
C THR A 94 9.68 7.53 1.08
N ILE A 95 8.79 8.48 1.36
CA ILE A 95 7.53 8.68 0.62
C ILE A 95 7.78 8.76 -0.89
N ASP A 96 8.79 9.52 -1.33
CA ASP A 96 9.15 9.64 -2.75
C ASP A 96 9.39 8.27 -3.42
N LYS A 97 10.03 7.33 -2.70
CA LYS A 97 10.26 5.98 -3.24
C LYS A 97 8.97 5.19 -3.35
N ILE A 98 8.06 5.33 -2.38
CA ILE A 98 6.73 4.69 -2.41
C ILE A 98 5.91 5.26 -3.57
N GLN A 99 5.90 6.59 -3.74
CA GLN A 99 5.24 7.27 -4.85
C GLN A 99 5.79 6.86 -6.21
N ASN A 100 7.11 6.69 -6.34
CA ASN A 100 7.71 6.18 -7.58
C ASN A 100 7.19 4.78 -7.94
N ILE A 101 7.03 3.90 -6.95
CA ILE A 101 6.44 2.56 -7.15
C ILE A 101 4.95 2.70 -7.56
N CYS A 102 4.20 3.60 -6.92
CA CYS A 102 2.79 3.88 -7.28
C CYS A 102 2.67 4.37 -8.73
N LYS A 103 3.55 5.28 -9.17
CA LYS A 103 3.60 5.76 -10.56
C LYS A 103 3.91 4.64 -11.55
N TYR A 104 4.82 3.73 -11.19
CA TYR A 104 5.07 2.54 -12.00
C TYR A 104 3.82 1.66 -12.11
N TYR A 105 3.10 1.44 -11.00
CA TYR A 105 1.88 0.63 -10.98
C TYR A 105 0.78 1.22 -11.87
N ARG A 106 0.63 2.55 -11.86
CA ARG A 106 -0.33 3.27 -12.73
C ARG A 106 -0.06 3.05 -14.21
N MET A 107 1.20 2.84 -14.60
CA MET A 107 1.55 2.56 -16.00
C MET A 107 1.42 1.08 -16.35
N ILE A 108 1.77 0.18 -15.42
CA ILE A 108 1.79 -1.27 -15.61
C ILE A 108 1.35 -1.95 -14.32
N HIS A 109 0.25 -2.70 -14.37
CA HIS A 109 -0.18 -3.58 -13.27
C HIS A 109 0.78 -4.76 -13.10
N PHE A 110 1.89 -4.52 -12.41
CA PHE A 110 3.03 -5.45 -12.31
C PHE A 110 2.89 -6.51 -11.22
N HIS A 111 1.82 -6.44 -10.41
CA HIS A 111 1.55 -7.34 -9.30
C HIS A 111 0.06 -7.55 -9.16
N LYS A 112 -0.36 -8.79 -8.82
CA LYS A 112 -1.78 -9.17 -8.81
C LYS A 112 -2.50 -8.61 -7.59
N GLU A 113 -1.93 -8.82 -6.41
CA GLU A 113 -2.54 -8.45 -5.13
C GLU A 113 -1.82 -7.24 -4.56
N ILE A 114 -2.30 -6.05 -4.92
CA ILE A 114 -1.72 -4.77 -4.47
C ILE A 114 -2.78 -3.89 -3.83
N ILE A 115 -2.46 -3.37 -2.64
CA ILE A 115 -3.24 -2.35 -1.94
C ILE A 115 -2.43 -1.06 -1.98
N VAL A 116 -3.00 0.00 -2.54
CA VAL A 116 -2.43 1.35 -2.48
C VAL A 116 -3.28 2.17 -1.52
N VAL A 117 -2.69 2.54 -0.40
CA VAL A 117 -3.35 3.32 0.66
C VAL A 117 -3.20 4.79 0.36
N SER A 118 -4.12 5.36 -0.41
CA SER A 118 -4.13 6.80 -0.63
C SER A 118 -5.51 7.33 -0.96
N ILE A 119 -5.78 8.51 -0.41
CA ILE A 119 -7.00 9.29 -0.64
C ILE A 119 -6.85 10.13 -1.91
N GLU A 120 -5.62 10.43 -2.34
CA GLU A 120 -5.35 11.32 -3.47
C GLU A 120 -5.04 10.55 -4.77
N GLU A 121 -4.44 9.37 -4.68
CA GLU A 121 -4.02 8.54 -5.81
C GLU A 121 -4.23 7.04 -5.52
N PRO A 122 -4.52 6.18 -6.51
CA PRO A 122 -4.73 6.47 -7.92
C PRO A 122 -6.14 7.01 -8.26
N PHE A 123 -7.08 7.04 -7.31
CA PHE A 123 -8.50 7.36 -7.58
C PHE A 123 -9.12 8.45 -6.67
N GLY A 124 -8.35 9.49 -6.31
CA GLY A 124 -8.85 10.79 -5.82
C GLY A 124 -10.20 10.80 -5.10
N SER A 125 -10.27 10.27 -3.87
CA SER A 125 -11.45 10.33 -2.99
C SER A 125 -11.53 11.61 -2.17
N LYS A 126 -10.68 12.61 -2.47
CA LYS A 126 -10.58 13.92 -1.79
C LYS A 126 -11.91 14.69 -1.72
N GLY A 127 -12.91 14.36 -2.54
CA GLY A 127 -14.23 15.00 -2.55
C GLY A 127 -15.31 14.38 -1.64
N LEU A 128 -15.06 13.23 -1.01
CA LEU A 128 -16.02 12.51 -0.16
C LEU A 128 -15.84 12.77 1.35
N LEU A 129 -14.66 13.23 1.75
CA LEU A 129 -14.39 13.64 3.12
C LEU A 129 -15.12 14.94 3.47
N GLY A 130 -16.06 14.85 4.41
CA GLY A 130 -16.75 16.01 5.00
C GLY A 130 -18.09 16.40 4.40
N LYS A 131 -18.63 15.69 3.39
CA LYS A 131 -19.96 15.98 2.80
C LYS A 131 -21.08 15.02 3.19
N THR A 132 -20.72 13.85 3.72
CA THR A 132 -21.64 12.81 4.21
C THR A 132 -20.98 12.17 5.44
N ALA A 133 -21.74 11.56 6.35
CA ALA A 133 -21.27 10.93 7.60
C ALA A 133 -20.33 9.71 7.41
N ILE A 134 -19.37 9.80 6.49
CA ILE A 134 -18.39 8.80 6.10
C ILE A 134 -17.06 9.21 6.72
N THR A 135 -16.54 8.35 7.60
CA THR A 135 -15.25 8.56 8.26
C THR A 135 -14.08 8.11 7.39
N ILE A 136 -12.85 8.47 7.76
CA ILE A 136 -11.63 7.94 7.14
C ILE A 136 -11.62 6.41 7.24
N ASP A 137 -12.04 5.87 8.39
CA ASP A 137 -12.14 4.43 8.61
C ASP A 137 -13.11 3.75 7.64
N ASP A 138 -14.23 4.41 7.34
CA ASP A 138 -15.18 3.93 6.34
C ASP A 138 -14.56 3.92 4.93
N MET A 139 -13.86 4.97 4.51
CA MET A 139 -13.24 5.00 3.19
C MET A 139 -12.16 3.93 3.01
N VAL A 140 -11.32 3.74 4.02
CA VAL A 140 -10.28 2.72 4.02
C VAL A 140 -10.92 1.34 4.00
N LYS A 141 -11.94 1.13 4.85
CA LYS A 141 -12.74 -0.10 4.87
C LYS A 141 -13.36 -0.37 3.50
N TYR A 142 -13.97 0.59 2.81
CA TYR A 142 -14.56 0.35 1.48
C TYR A 142 -13.50 0.08 0.40
N SER A 143 -12.36 0.79 0.45
CA SER A 143 -11.27 0.64 -0.52
C SER A 143 -10.55 -0.70 -0.39
N ILE A 144 -10.41 -1.19 0.85
CA ILE A 144 -9.78 -2.48 1.14
C ILE A 144 -10.80 -3.61 1.00
N LEU A 145 -12.05 -3.44 1.46
CA LEU A 145 -12.98 -4.55 1.55
C LEU A 145 -13.62 -4.94 0.22
N GLY A 146 -13.68 -4.04 -0.76
CA GLY A 146 -14.46 -4.20 -2.00
C GLY A 146 -15.96 -4.15 -1.72
N TRP A 147 -16.76 -3.74 -2.71
CA TRP A 147 -18.22 -3.91 -2.67
C TRP A 147 -18.61 -5.38 -2.59
#